data_AF-A0A023H838-F1
#
_entry.id   AF-A0A023H838-F1
#
_cell.length_a   1.000
_cell.length_b   1.000
_cell.length_c   1.000
_cell.angle_alpha   90.00
_cell.angle_beta   90.00
_cell.angle_gamma   90.00
#
_symmetry.space_group_name_H-M   'P 1'
#
loop_
_entity.id
_entity.type
_entity.pdbx_description
1 polymer ?
#
loop_
_entity_poly.entity_id
_entity_poly.type
_entity_poly.pdbx_seq_one_letter_code
_entity_poly.pdbx_strand_id
1 'polypeptide(L)'
;MRILAVAVICAAAGAGLAQQQQQPDPCDRKSRVVGDITYCDRYWECVAGQPQLYDCPNGLVFVGRNRGIAEGCDYPWRGAYCDTKQLANPPISTEHCDWLYGIFGHETSCTRYWTCWNGTATEQFCIGGLLYNEETHACDWPQNVGGCQKHPLCKDDPNANVPLGKSCERYWACQGGYPRLQRCPATLVFDKQSRRCVNPPTVDCDVPSTTPPPEEERSGEPVQPRPQRRRPTLQAAPVRETFIPENAIPVAPQGLRPIPQEPAFPVPDARPLPSGGNFRPAPIPGAIPLQ
;
A
#
# COMPACT_ATOMS: atom_id res chain seq x y z
N MET A 1 78.78 0.22 -49.12
CA MET A 1 78.66 0.63 -47.71
C MET A 1 77.21 1.04 -47.45
N ARG A 2 76.51 0.26 -46.60
CA ARG A 2 75.35 0.58 -45.72
C ARG A 2 74.32 1.63 -46.23
N ILE A 3 73.16 1.19 -46.72
CA ILE A 3 71.87 1.05 -45.98
C ILE A 3 71.45 2.34 -45.27
N LEU A 4 70.33 2.93 -45.70
CA LEU A 4 69.21 3.40 -44.85
C LEU A 4 68.04 3.86 -45.74
N ALA A 5 67.14 2.93 -46.06
CA ALA A 5 65.80 3.25 -46.52
C ALA A 5 64.98 3.67 -45.29
N VAL A 6 64.59 4.94 -45.21
CA VAL A 6 63.69 5.44 -44.17
C VAL A 6 62.27 5.05 -44.57
N ALA A 7 61.81 3.90 -44.07
CA ALA A 7 60.41 3.52 -44.15
C ALA A 7 59.61 4.36 -43.14
N VAL A 8 58.80 5.28 -43.64
CA VAL A 8 57.78 5.97 -42.84
C VAL A 8 56.65 4.96 -42.59
N ILE A 9 56.69 4.34 -41.42
CA ILE A 9 55.61 3.47 -40.94
C ILE A 9 54.51 4.40 -40.41
N CYS A 10 53.49 4.65 -41.22
CA CYS A 10 52.22 5.16 -40.73
C CYS A 10 51.59 4.07 -39.85
N ALA A 11 51.73 4.22 -38.53
CA ALA A 11 50.96 3.44 -37.58
C ALA A 11 49.49 3.82 -37.75
N ALA A 12 48.72 3.00 -38.45
CA ALA A 12 47.27 3.05 -38.39
C ALA A 12 46.87 2.70 -36.95
N ALA A 13 46.63 3.73 -36.13
CA ALA A 13 45.97 3.56 -34.85
C ALA A 13 44.60 2.94 -35.15
N GLY A 14 44.45 1.65 -34.87
CA GLY A 14 43.18 0.98 -34.89
C GLY A 14 42.28 1.66 -33.88
N ALA A 15 41.40 2.55 -34.36
CA ALA A 15 40.28 3.02 -33.59
C ALA A 15 39.42 1.78 -33.30
N GLY A 16 39.53 1.24 -32.09
CA GLY A 16 38.56 0.28 -31.59
C GLY A 16 37.20 0.97 -31.68
N LEU A 17 36.34 0.47 -32.58
CA LEU A 17 34.95 0.90 -32.66
C LEU A 17 34.29 0.54 -31.33
N ALA A 18 34.20 1.50 -30.42
CA ALA A 18 33.21 1.46 -29.37
C ALA A 18 31.85 1.38 -30.07
N GLN A 19 31.19 0.22 -30.02
CA GLN A 19 29.81 0.11 -30.47
C GLN A 19 28.97 1.04 -29.60
N GLN A 20 28.64 2.21 -30.13
CA GLN A 20 27.71 3.14 -29.51
C GLN A 20 26.35 2.43 -29.45
N GLN A 21 25.90 2.10 -28.25
CA GLN A 21 24.67 1.37 -28.03
C GLN A 21 23.51 2.26 -28.50
N GLN A 22 22.81 1.85 -29.56
CA GLN A 22 21.76 2.65 -30.19
C GLN A 22 20.41 2.37 -29.52
N GLN A 23 19.62 3.42 -29.26
CA GLN A 23 18.26 3.30 -28.71
C GLN A 23 17.38 2.50 -29.69
N PRO A 24 16.77 1.37 -29.27
CA PRO A 24 15.85 0.63 -30.14
C PRO A 24 14.57 1.42 -30.42
N ASP A 25 14.04 1.32 -31.64
CA ASP A 25 12.75 1.89 -31.98
C ASP A 25 11.61 1.07 -31.32
N PRO A 26 10.74 1.66 -30.49
CA PRO A 26 9.58 0.97 -29.94
C PRO A 26 8.59 0.47 -31.01
N CYS A 27 8.47 1.16 -32.15
CA CYS A 27 7.52 0.83 -33.21
C CYS A 27 7.86 -0.48 -33.94
N ASP A 28 9.13 -0.89 -33.90
CA ASP A 28 9.59 -2.17 -34.44
C ASP A 28 9.31 -3.36 -33.51
N ARG A 29 8.99 -3.08 -32.24
CA ARG A 29 8.74 -4.13 -31.24
C ARG A 29 7.27 -4.49 -31.16
N LYS A 30 6.98 -5.78 -31.00
CA LYS A 30 5.61 -6.28 -30.75
C LYS A 30 4.97 -5.67 -29.49
N SER A 31 5.77 -5.40 -28.46
CA SER A 31 5.32 -4.74 -27.23
C SER A 31 4.91 -3.28 -27.46
N ARG A 32 5.40 -2.65 -28.54
CA ARG A 32 5.29 -1.20 -28.79
C ARG A 32 5.88 -0.31 -27.69
N VAL A 33 6.66 -0.89 -26.79
CA VAL A 33 7.39 -0.17 -25.74
C VAL A 33 8.77 -0.77 -25.55
N VAL A 34 9.75 0.10 -25.27
CA VAL A 34 11.14 -0.28 -24.92
C VAL A 34 11.67 0.65 -23.84
N GLY A 35 12.55 0.15 -22.98
CA GLY A 35 13.22 1.00 -21.99
C GLY A 35 14.27 1.90 -22.65
N ASP A 36 14.53 3.05 -22.04
CA ASP A 36 15.65 3.91 -22.46
C ASP A 36 16.99 3.22 -22.14
N ILE A 37 17.99 3.36 -23.01
CA ILE A 37 19.29 2.71 -22.83
C ILE A 37 20.15 3.37 -21.76
N THR A 38 19.91 4.64 -21.46
CA THR A 38 20.71 5.45 -20.52
C THR A 38 20.00 5.57 -19.18
N TYR A 39 18.70 5.81 -19.19
CA TYR A 39 17.89 6.11 -18.02
C TYR A 39 16.95 4.96 -17.66
N CYS A 40 16.96 4.48 -16.42
CA CYS A 40 16.15 3.33 -16.00
C CYS A 40 14.70 3.70 -15.68
N ASP A 41 14.43 4.97 -15.39
CA ASP A 41 13.12 5.58 -15.15
C ASP A 41 12.50 6.16 -16.42
N ARG A 42 13.04 5.83 -17.60
CA ARG A 42 12.53 6.26 -18.91
C ARG A 42 12.21 5.10 -19.82
N TYR A 43 11.20 5.32 -20.65
CA TYR A 43 10.82 4.37 -21.69
C TYR A 43 10.23 5.07 -22.90
N TRP A 44 10.31 4.40 -24.04
CA TRP A 44 9.78 4.84 -25.31
C TRP A 44 8.55 4.00 -25.66
N GLU A 45 7.47 4.65 -26.09
CA GLU A 45 6.25 4.01 -26.59
C GLU A 45 5.95 4.43 -28.02
N CYS A 46 5.45 3.49 -28.83
CA CYS A 46 5.04 3.75 -30.20
C CYS A 46 3.59 4.26 -30.25
N VAL A 47 3.44 5.58 -30.33
CA VAL A 47 2.14 6.25 -30.41
C VAL A 47 1.91 6.72 -31.85
N ALA A 48 0.82 6.25 -32.47
CA ALA A 48 0.48 6.58 -33.86
C ALA A 48 1.62 6.34 -34.90
N GLY A 49 2.51 5.38 -34.64
CA GLY A 49 3.64 5.07 -35.51
C GLY A 49 4.85 5.98 -35.31
N GLN A 50 4.88 6.76 -34.23
CA GLN A 50 6.00 7.60 -33.84
C GLN A 50 6.49 7.20 -32.44
N PRO A 51 7.81 7.11 -32.22
CA PRO A 51 8.36 6.90 -30.89
C PRO A 51 8.18 8.15 -30.04
N GLN A 52 7.59 7.99 -28.86
CA GLN A 52 7.44 9.04 -27.85
C GLN A 52 8.14 8.63 -26.55
N LEU A 53 8.82 9.58 -25.91
CA LEU A 53 9.56 9.39 -24.66
C LEU A 53 8.67 9.70 -23.46
N TYR A 54 8.73 8.84 -22.46
CA TYR A 54 8.00 8.95 -21.20
C TYR A 54 8.90 8.68 -20.02
N ASP A 55 8.58 9.34 -18.91
CA ASP A 55 9.14 9.06 -17.60
C ASP A 55 8.19 8.17 -16.79
N CYS A 56 8.76 7.24 -16.04
CA CYS A 56 8.03 6.56 -14.97
C CYS A 56 7.67 7.56 -13.85
N PRO A 57 6.61 7.28 -13.06
CA PRO A 57 6.30 8.08 -11.89
C PRO A 57 7.50 8.20 -10.93
N ASN A 58 7.65 9.36 -10.28
CA ASN A 58 8.82 9.65 -9.45
C ASN A 58 9.03 8.59 -8.36
N GLY A 59 10.19 7.94 -8.35
CA GLY A 59 10.52 6.82 -7.47
C GLY A 59 10.33 5.43 -8.09
N LEU A 60 9.87 5.33 -9.35
CA LEU A 60 9.72 4.07 -10.09
C LEU A 60 10.64 3.99 -11.31
N VAL A 61 10.92 2.76 -11.74
CA VAL A 61 11.75 2.41 -12.90
C VAL A 61 10.98 1.53 -13.89
N PHE A 62 11.34 1.61 -15.17
CA PHE A 62 10.67 0.85 -16.21
C PHE A 62 11.05 -0.63 -16.18
N VAL A 63 10.05 -1.50 -16.11
CA VAL A 63 10.21 -2.97 -16.03
C VAL A 63 9.58 -3.73 -17.20
N GLY A 64 8.99 -3.01 -18.15
CA GLY A 64 8.33 -3.56 -19.33
C GLY A 64 6.81 -3.49 -19.28
N ARG A 65 6.15 -3.52 -20.44
CA ARG A 65 4.70 -3.33 -20.56
C ARG A 65 3.87 -4.22 -19.63
N ASN A 66 2.81 -3.67 -19.04
CA ASN A 66 1.83 -4.37 -18.21
C ASN A 66 2.46 -5.11 -17.02
N ARG A 67 3.59 -4.61 -16.50
CA ARG A 67 4.29 -5.12 -15.33
C ARG A 67 4.44 -4.01 -14.30
N GLY A 68 4.79 -4.39 -13.08
CA GLY A 68 5.02 -3.45 -12.00
C GLY A 68 3.74 -3.03 -11.29
N ILE A 69 3.86 -1.97 -10.48
CA ILE A 69 2.75 -1.43 -9.69
C ILE A 69 1.99 -0.33 -10.43
N ALA A 70 2.66 0.31 -11.38
CA ALA A 70 2.11 1.26 -12.34
C ALA A 70 2.39 0.69 -13.74
N GLU A 71 1.66 1.13 -14.75
CA GLU A 71 1.71 0.61 -16.13
C GLU A 71 3.14 0.56 -16.71
N GLY A 72 3.81 -0.58 -16.50
CA GLY A 72 5.18 -0.83 -16.91
C GLY A 72 6.28 -0.26 -16.00
N CYS A 73 5.94 0.29 -14.84
CA CYS A 73 6.87 0.89 -13.89
C CYS A 73 6.76 0.25 -12.50
N ASP A 74 7.89 0.16 -11.83
CA ASP A 74 8.03 -0.57 -10.57
C ASP A 74 9.08 0.02 -9.63
N TYR A 75 9.08 -0.40 -8.37
CA TYR A 75 10.10 -0.04 -7.40
C TYR A 75 11.49 -0.53 -7.83
N PRO A 76 12.53 0.32 -7.71
CA PRO A 76 13.89 0.01 -8.11
C PRO A 76 14.44 -1.27 -7.47
N TRP A 77 14.17 -1.50 -6.18
CA TRP A 77 14.74 -2.63 -5.42
C TRP A 77 14.11 -4.00 -5.74
N ARG A 78 13.03 -4.07 -6.54
CA ARG A 78 12.43 -5.37 -6.93
C ARG A 78 13.21 -6.10 -8.02
N GLY A 79 14.27 -5.51 -8.54
CA GLY A 79 15.18 -6.16 -9.48
C GLY A 79 16.38 -5.27 -9.82
N ALA A 80 17.34 -5.84 -10.52
CA ALA A 80 18.55 -5.15 -10.99
C ALA A 80 18.29 -4.29 -12.24
N TYR A 81 17.23 -3.45 -12.23
CA TYR A 81 16.81 -2.71 -13.42
C TYR A 81 17.67 -1.48 -13.71
N CYS A 82 18.35 -0.94 -12.68
CA CYS A 82 19.09 0.31 -12.77
C CYS A 82 20.61 0.17 -12.56
N ASP A 83 21.13 -1.05 -12.34
CA ASP A 83 22.55 -1.29 -12.00
C ASP A 83 23.57 -0.69 -12.98
N THR A 84 23.21 -0.60 -14.26
CA THR A 84 24.06 -0.06 -15.33
C THR A 84 23.51 1.22 -15.96
N LYS A 85 22.50 1.84 -15.34
CA LYS A 85 21.76 2.98 -15.88
C LYS A 85 21.68 4.11 -14.85
N GLN A 86 21.28 5.27 -15.33
CA GLN A 86 21.09 6.46 -14.49
C GLN A 86 19.60 6.68 -14.21
N LEU A 87 19.30 7.47 -13.18
CA LEU A 87 17.98 8.06 -12.99
C LEU A 87 17.95 9.41 -13.69
N ALA A 88 16.93 9.66 -14.51
CA ALA A 88 16.73 10.95 -15.15
C ALA A 88 16.13 11.96 -14.16
N ASN A 89 15.17 11.51 -13.36
CA ASN A 89 14.41 12.38 -12.48
C ASN A 89 15.01 12.46 -11.08
N PRO A 90 15.20 13.67 -10.52
CA PRO A 90 15.59 13.83 -9.12
C PRO A 90 14.44 13.44 -8.16
N PRO A 91 14.75 13.17 -6.88
CA PRO A 91 13.73 12.90 -5.87
C PRO A 91 12.79 14.10 -5.69
N ILE A 92 11.49 13.81 -5.58
CA ILE A 92 10.47 14.77 -5.15
C ILE A 92 9.97 14.29 -3.80
N SER A 93 10.37 15.00 -2.75
CA SER A 93 10.06 14.62 -1.37
C SER A 93 8.81 15.32 -0.85
N THR A 94 8.03 14.59 -0.05
CA THR A 94 6.88 15.08 0.71
C THR A 94 7.02 14.66 2.17
N GLU A 95 6.01 14.94 3.00
CA GLU A 95 6.00 14.47 4.39
C GLU A 95 6.12 12.93 4.43
N HIS A 96 7.16 12.44 5.11
CA HIS A 96 7.51 11.01 5.26
C HIS A 96 7.90 10.24 3.99
N CYS A 97 8.03 10.92 2.85
CA CYS A 97 8.35 10.30 1.57
C CYS A 97 9.54 10.99 0.91
N ASP A 98 10.67 10.30 0.73
CA ASP A 98 11.79 10.87 -0.02
C ASP A 98 11.49 10.94 -1.53
N TRP A 99 10.66 10.01 -2.02
CA TRP A 99 10.14 9.93 -3.39
C TRP A 99 8.61 9.81 -3.37
N LEU A 100 7.94 10.24 -4.44
CA LEU A 100 6.47 10.15 -4.50
C LEU A 100 5.95 8.71 -4.40
N TYR A 101 6.71 7.74 -4.92
CA TYR A 101 6.44 6.32 -4.75
C TYR A 101 7.62 5.67 -4.02
N GLY A 102 7.34 5.03 -2.89
CA GLY A 102 8.38 4.35 -2.14
C GLY A 102 7.91 3.67 -0.87
N ILE A 103 8.84 2.99 -0.19
CA ILE A 103 8.68 2.50 1.16
C ILE A 103 9.85 3.04 1.97
N PHE A 104 9.56 3.65 3.12
CA PHE A 104 10.55 4.40 3.91
C PHE A 104 10.41 4.08 5.40
N GLY A 105 11.52 4.09 6.14
CA GLY A 105 11.51 3.87 7.58
C GLY A 105 10.77 4.97 8.34
N HIS A 106 10.11 4.60 9.44
CA HIS A 106 9.55 5.59 10.36
C HIS A 106 10.66 6.15 11.28
N GLU A 107 10.69 7.46 11.40
CA GLU A 107 11.73 8.27 12.08
C GLU A 107 11.97 7.91 13.55
N THR A 108 10.95 7.42 14.26
CA THR A 108 11.02 7.15 15.71
C THR A 108 10.81 5.70 16.06
N SER A 109 10.48 4.84 15.09
CA SER A 109 10.08 3.47 15.37
C SER A 109 10.41 2.52 14.22
N CYS A 110 11.37 1.63 14.44
CA CYS A 110 11.67 0.53 13.53
C CYS A 110 10.51 -0.48 13.36
N THR A 111 9.50 -0.44 14.22
CA THR A 111 8.33 -1.32 14.12
C THR A 111 7.27 -0.83 13.12
N ARG A 112 7.49 0.38 12.60
CA ARG A 112 6.61 1.13 11.70
C ARG A 112 7.39 1.57 10.47
N TYR A 113 6.68 1.80 9.39
CA TYR A 113 7.25 2.32 8.15
C TYR A 113 6.16 3.05 7.36
N TRP A 114 6.57 3.81 6.37
CA TRP A 114 5.71 4.58 5.49
C TRP A 114 5.63 3.91 4.12
N THR A 115 4.44 3.75 3.59
CA THR A 115 4.21 3.43 2.17
C THR A 115 3.70 4.68 1.48
N CYS A 116 4.41 5.12 0.45
CA CYS A 116 4.09 6.34 -0.29
C CYS A 116 3.48 6.00 -1.64
N TRP A 117 2.30 6.59 -1.88
CA TRP A 117 1.61 6.51 -3.17
C TRP A 117 1.34 7.92 -3.66
N ASN A 118 2.04 8.33 -4.72
CA ASN A 118 1.97 9.67 -5.29
C ASN A 118 2.15 10.79 -4.22
N GLY A 119 3.14 10.62 -3.34
CA GLY A 119 3.47 11.55 -2.25
C GLY A 119 2.55 11.46 -1.02
N THR A 120 1.53 10.61 -1.04
CA THR A 120 0.67 10.36 0.12
C THR A 120 1.25 9.23 0.96
N ALA A 121 1.75 9.56 2.15
CA ALA A 121 2.28 8.60 3.10
C ALA A 121 1.14 7.89 3.85
N THR A 122 1.21 6.57 3.90
CA THR A 122 0.36 5.75 4.77
C THR A 122 1.23 4.99 5.75
N GLU A 123 0.91 5.12 7.03
CA GLU A 123 1.64 4.42 8.08
C GLU A 123 1.31 2.94 8.09
N GLN A 124 2.33 2.10 8.17
CA GLN A 124 2.24 0.67 8.25
C GLN A 124 3.00 0.13 9.46
N PHE A 125 2.65 -1.08 9.86
CA PHE A 125 3.31 -1.80 10.93
C PHE A 125 3.88 -3.11 10.41
N CYS A 126 5.13 -3.39 10.75
CA CYS A 126 5.67 -4.73 10.54
C CYS A 126 4.93 -5.73 11.42
N ILE A 127 4.53 -6.87 10.84
CA ILE A 127 3.77 -7.91 11.54
C ILE A 127 4.74 -8.77 12.36
N GLY A 128 4.27 -9.33 13.47
CA GLY A 128 5.00 -10.38 14.19
C GLY A 128 6.36 -9.93 14.72
N GLY A 129 6.47 -8.68 15.18
CA GLY A 129 7.69 -8.16 15.82
C GLY A 129 8.88 -8.02 14.88
N LEU A 130 8.66 -8.15 13.57
CA LEU A 130 9.61 -7.76 12.55
C LEU A 130 9.84 -6.24 12.61
N LEU A 131 10.98 -5.83 12.08
CA LEU A 131 11.38 -4.44 11.97
C LEU A 131 11.55 -4.07 10.51
N TYR A 132 11.27 -2.83 10.16
CA TYR A 132 11.49 -2.35 8.82
C TYR A 132 13.00 -2.25 8.54
N ASN A 133 13.44 -2.92 7.49
CA ASN A 133 14.80 -2.93 7.00
C ASN A 133 14.89 -2.04 5.76
N GLU A 134 15.52 -0.88 5.90
CA GLU A 134 15.69 0.11 4.83
C GLU A 134 16.45 -0.45 3.61
N GLU A 135 17.42 -1.35 3.82
CA GLU A 135 18.24 -1.91 2.73
C GLU A 135 17.43 -2.85 1.82
N THR A 136 16.50 -3.58 2.40
CA THR A 136 15.65 -4.54 1.66
C THR A 136 14.27 -3.96 1.31
N HIS A 137 13.95 -2.77 1.84
CA HIS A 137 12.63 -2.14 1.79
C HIS A 137 11.49 -3.07 2.25
N ALA A 138 11.75 -3.88 3.28
CA ALA A 138 10.82 -4.89 3.78
C ALA A 138 10.95 -5.09 5.28
N CYS A 139 9.94 -5.72 5.88
CA CYS A 139 10.01 -6.14 7.28
C CYS A 139 10.88 -7.39 7.40
N ASP A 140 11.91 -7.30 8.24
CA ASP A 140 12.89 -8.35 8.48
C ASP A 140 13.08 -8.59 9.98
N TRP A 141 13.82 -9.64 10.31
CA TRP A 141 14.12 -9.97 11.68
C TRP A 141 15.03 -8.93 12.33
N PRO A 142 14.85 -8.65 13.65
CA PRO A 142 15.64 -7.65 14.36
C PRO A 142 17.15 -7.76 14.21
N GLN A 143 17.70 -8.97 14.09
CA GLN A 143 19.13 -9.20 13.90
C GLN A 143 19.67 -8.75 12.53
N ASN A 144 18.80 -8.61 11.53
CA ASN A 144 19.15 -8.18 10.18
C ASN A 144 18.97 -6.66 9.99
N VAL A 145 18.37 -5.97 10.97
CA VAL A 145 18.09 -4.53 10.89
C VAL A 145 19.10 -3.75 11.71
N GLY A 146 20.03 -3.10 11.03
CA GLY A 146 21.01 -2.21 11.66
C GLY A 146 20.38 -0.93 12.21
N GLY A 147 21.00 -0.34 13.24
CA GLY A 147 20.62 1.00 13.75
C GLY A 147 19.38 1.05 14.64
N CYS A 148 18.62 -0.03 14.76
CA CYS A 148 17.42 -0.08 15.61
C CYS A 148 17.77 -0.35 17.08
N GLN A 149 17.48 0.61 17.96
CA GLN A 149 17.68 0.44 19.40
C GLN A 149 16.56 -0.41 20.01
N LYS A 150 16.92 -1.46 20.77
CA LYS A 150 15.97 -2.23 21.56
C LYS A 150 15.38 -1.36 22.66
N HIS A 151 14.09 -1.51 22.92
CA HIS A 151 13.44 -0.72 23.96
C HIS A 151 13.91 -1.17 25.35
N PRO A 152 14.18 -0.24 26.30
CA PRO A 152 14.61 -0.60 27.65
C PRO A 152 13.70 -1.60 28.37
N LEU A 153 12.38 -1.51 28.15
CA LEU A 153 11.39 -2.46 28.70
C LEU A 153 11.62 -3.92 28.30
N CYS A 154 12.19 -4.16 27.13
CA CYS A 154 12.40 -5.50 26.58
C CYS A 154 13.89 -5.87 26.52
N LYS A 155 14.73 -5.15 27.28
CA LYS A 155 16.18 -5.34 27.28
C LYS A 155 16.57 -6.67 27.92
N ASP A 156 15.95 -7.01 29.04
CA ASP A 156 16.30 -8.19 29.83
C ASP A 156 15.70 -9.47 29.25
N ASP A 157 14.47 -9.38 28.73
CA ASP A 157 13.80 -10.48 28.04
C ASP A 157 13.18 -9.96 26.73
N PRO A 158 13.77 -10.30 25.57
CA PRO A 158 13.32 -9.78 24.29
C PRO A 158 11.95 -10.31 23.86
N ASN A 159 11.43 -11.37 24.51
CA ASN A 159 10.17 -12.01 24.15
C ASN A 159 9.17 -12.10 25.32
N ALA A 160 9.38 -11.33 26.40
CA ALA A 160 8.49 -11.31 27.55
C ALA A 160 7.18 -10.53 27.32
N ASN A 161 6.14 -10.91 28.05
CA ASN A 161 5.01 -10.02 28.31
C ASN A 161 5.28 -9.19 29.56
N VAL A 162 5.18 -7.86 29.44
CA VAL A 162 5.50 -6.88 30.48
C VAL A 162 4.22 -6.09 30.81
N PRO A 163 3.91 -5.85 32.10
CA PRO A 163 2.71 -5.13 32.49
C PRO A 163 2.73 -3.66 32.02
N LEU A 164 1.56 -3.13 31.67
CA LEU A 164 1.38 -1.73 31.29
C LEU A 164 0.82 -0.93 32.48
N GLY A 165 1.70 -0.40 33.34
CA GLY A 165 1.32 0.49 34.44
C GLY A 165 0.19 -0.08 35.31
N LYS A 166 -0.95 0.63 35.37
CA LYS A 166 -2.17 0.21 36.09
C LYS A 166 -3.24 -0.43 35.18
N SER A 167 -2.95 -0.65 33.89
CA SER A 167 -3.92 -1.24 32.99
C SER A 167 -4.04 -2.74 33.25
N CYS A 168 -5.26 -3.20 33.55
CA CYS A 168 -5.56 -4.62 33.75
C CYS A 168 -5.81 -5.37 32.44
N GLU A 169 -6.31 -4.69 31.41
CA GLU A 169 -6.72 -5.34 30.15
C GLU A 169 -5.63 -5.30 29.09
N ARG A 170 -4.56 -4.53 29.31
CA ARG A 170 -3.50 -4.29 28.33
C ARG A 170 -2.12 -4.54 28.91
N TYR A 171 -1.21 -4.98 28.06
CA TYR A 171 0.16 -5.29 28.40
C TYR A 171 1.08 -5.07 27.18
N TRP A 172 2.38 -5.02 27.40
CA TRP A 172 3.38 -5.02 26.34
C TRP A 172 3.81 -6.45 26.04
N ALA A 173 3.67 -6.90 24.80
CA ALA A 173 4.33 -8.11 24.33
C ALA A 173 5.64 -7.71 23.66
N CYS A 174 6.78 -8.06 24.27
CA CYS A 174 8.08 -7.90 23.65
C CYS A 174 8.24 -8.96 22.55
N GLN A 175 8.77 -8.56 21.41
CA GLN A 175 9.17 -9.48 20.36
C GLN A 175 10.51 -9.02 19.81
N GLY A 176 11.55 -9.83 20.02
CA GLY A 176 12.93 -9.49 19.65
C GLY A 176 13.50 -8.23 20.31
N GLY A 177 12.96 -7.78 21.44
CA GLY A 177 13.39 -6.56 22.14
C GLY A 177 12.54 -5.31 21.87
N TYR A 178 11.40 -5.47 21.18
CA TYR A 178 10.51 -4.36 20.83
C TYR A 178 9.09 -4.60 21.39
N PRO A 179 8.56 -3.69 22.23
CA PRO A 179 7.27 -3.86 22.87
C PRO A 179 6.14 -3.54 21.90
N ARG A 180 5.12 -4.40 21.85
CA ARG A 180 3.85 -4.17 21.15
C ARG A 180 2.71 -4.11 22.14
N LEU A 181 1.85 -3.10 22.01
CA LEU A 181 0.71 -2.96 22.89
C LEU A 181 -0.31 -4.04 22.55
N GLN A 182 -0.55 -4.95 23.49
CA GLN A 182 -1.52 -6.01 23.36
C GLN A 182 -2.67 -5.79 24.35
N ARG A 183 -3.81 -6.38 24.01
CA ARG A 183 -5.00 -6.46 24.86
C ARG A 183 -5.26 -7.93 25.17
N CYS A 184 -5.60 -8.23 26.42
CA CYS A 184 -6.05 -9.56 26.79
C CYS A 184 -7.36 -9.91 26.04
N PRO A 185 -7.54 -11.17 25.63
CA PRO A 185 -8.75 -11.58 24.94
C PRO A 185 -9.96 -11.52 25.91
N ALA A 186 -11.11 -11.12 25.38
CA ALA A 186 -12.37 -11.00 26.11
C ALA A 186 -12.24 -10.17 27.41
N THR A 187 -12.71 -10.70 28.55
CA THR A 187 -12.73 -10.06 29.87
C THR A 187 -11.58 -10.52 30.77
N LEU A 188 -10.52 -11.11 30.20
CA LEU A 188 -9.35 -11.52 30.96
C LEU A 188 -8.51 -10.29 31.37
N VAL A 189 -7.81 -10.43 32.50
CA VAL A 189 -6.89 -9.42 33.02
C VAL A 189 -5.45 -9.95 32.99
N PHE A 190 -4.49 -9.07 32.74
CA PHE A 190 -3.07 -9.41 32.71
C PHE A 190 -2.55 -9.58 34.14
N ASP A 191 -2.20 -10.80 34.50
CA ASP A 191 -1.55 -11.09 35.77
C ASP A 191 -0.04 -10.86 35.65
N LYS A 192 0.49 -9.98 36.50
CA LYS A 192 1.89 -9.54 36.48
C LYS A 192 2.85 -10.66 36.90
N GLN A 193 2.40 -11.58 37.74
CA GLN A 193 3.24 -12.66 38.27
C GLN A 193 3.42 -13.78 37.24
N SER A 194 2.31 -14.27 36.66
CA SER A 194 2.34 -15.32 35.64
C SER A 194 2.67 -14.78 34.24
N ARG A 195 2.67 -13.45 34.03
CA ARG A 195 2.87 -12.75 32.75
C ARG A 195 1.88 -13.19 31.67
N ARG A 196 0.64 -13.50 32.06
CA ARG A 196 -0.40 -14.07 31.21
C ARG A 196 -1.75 -13.43 31.50
N CYS A 197 -2.64 -13.49 30.52
CA CYS A 197 -4.04 -13.12 30.71
C CYS A 197 -4.77 -14.24 31.46
N VAL A 198 -5.40 -13.91 32.58
CA VAL A 198 -6.12 -14.83 33.46
C VAL A 198 -7.51 -14.28 33.78
N ASN A 199 -8.40 -15.11 34.32
CA ASN A 199 -9.71 -14.64 34.76
C ASN A 199 -9.57 -13.72 35.98
N PRO A 200 -10.28 -12.59 36.03
CA PRO A 200 -10.36 -11.78 37.25
C PRO A 200 -11.18 -12.51 38.33
N PRO A 201 -11.02 -12.15 39.63
CA PRO A 201 -10.07 -11.15 40.14
C PRO A 201 -8.65 -11.69 40.28
N THR A 202 -7.66 -10.82 40.14
CA THR A 202 -6.26 -11.09 40.49
C THR A 202 -5.80 -10.13 41.59
N VAL A 203 -4.62 -10.38 42.16
CA VAL A 203 -4.05 -9.54 43.24
C VAL A 203 -3.99 -8.05 42.86
N ASP A 204 -3.83 -7.74 41.57
CA ASP A 204 -3.69 -6.38 41.06
C ASP A 204 -4.96 -5.84 40.37
N CYS A 205 -5.97 -6.68 40.11
CA CYS A 205 -7.09 -6.33 39.24
C CYS A 205 -8.40 -6.97 39.69
N ASP A 206 -9.35 -6.13 40.11
CA ASP A 206 -10.73 -6.50 40.41
C ASP A 206 -11.69 -5.96 39.34
N VAL A 207 -12.71 -6.75 38.99
CA VAL A 207 -13.86 -6.24 38.23
C VAL A 207 -14.79 -5.48 39.18
N PRO A 208 -15.28 -4.28 38.82
CA PRO A 208 -16.29 -3.61 39.63
C PRO A 208 -17.55 -4.47 39.67
N SER A 209 -17.88 -4.98 40.85
CA SER A 209 -19.13 -5.71 41.09
C SER A 209 -20.31 -4.81 40.78
N THR A 210 -21.04 -5.08 39.71
CA THR A 210 -22.40 -4.56 39.54
C THR A 210 -23.25 -5.19 40.63
N THR A 211 -23.53 -4.45 41.69
CA THR A 211 -24.52 -4.85 42.70
C THR A 211 -25.84 -5.09 41.96
N PRO A 212 -26.47 -6.28 42.06
CA PRO A 212 -27.82 -6.46 41.57
C PRO A 212 -28.75 -5.47 42.30
N PRO A 213 -29.77 -4.89 41.63
CA PRO A 213 -30.79 -4.11 42.32
C PRO A 213 -31.43 -4.97 43.42
N PRO A 214 -31.75 -4.39 44.59
CA PRO A 214 -32.33 -5.15 45.69
C PRO A 214 -33.64 -5.82 45.25
N GLU A 215 -33.73 -7.13 45.48
CA GLU A 215 -34.94 -7.92 45.26
C GLU A 215 -36.04 -7.46 46.22
N GLU A 216 -37.06 -6.75 45.71
CA GLU A 216 -38.29 -6.48 46.45
C GLU A 216 -39.13 -7.76 46.58
N GLU A 217 -39.67 -7.95 47.78
CA GLU A 217 -40.29 -9.17 48.27
C GLU A 217 -41.47 -9.67 47.42
N ARG A 218 -41.42 -10.98 47.18
CA ARG A 218 -42.50 -11.81 46.66
C ARG A 218 -43.67 -11.88 47.66
N SER A 219 -44.76 -11.19 47.37
CA SER A 219 -46.10 -11.54 47.88
C SER A 219 -46.97 -11.99 46.71
N GLY A 220 -47.54 -13.19 46.85
CA GLY A 220 -48.16 -13.94 45.76
C GLY A 220 -49.57 -13.47 45.43
N GLU A 221 -49.88 -13.46 44.13
CA GLU A 221 -51.26 -13.38 43.63
C GLU A 221 -51.46 -14.36 42.45
N PRO A 222 -52.65 -14.98 42.27
CA PRO A 222 -52.82 -16.10 41.35
C PRO A 222 -52.79 -15.69 39.88
N VAL A 223 -52.07 -16.47 39.07
CA VAL A 223 -51.95 -16.30 37.62
C VAL A 223 -53.26 -16.68 36.91
N GLN A 224 -53.94 -15.72 36.30
CA GLN A 224 -54.94 -15.99 35.25
C GLN A 224 -54.24 -16.28 33.90
N PRO A 225 -54.75 -17.20 33.07
CA PRO A 225 -54.11 -17.53 31.79
C PRO A 225 -54.31 -16.41 30.75
N ARG A 226 -53.21 -15.92 30.19
CA ARG A 226 -53.18 -14.89 29.14
C ARG A 226 -53.28 -15.53 27.74
N PRO A 227 -53.93 -14.88 26.73
CA PRO A 227 -54.16 -15.49 25.42
C PRO A 227 -52.87 -15.67 24.61
N GLN A 228 -52.81 -16.74 23.81
CA GLN A 228 -51.70 -17.03 22.91
C GLN A 228 -51.56 -15.95 21.84
N ARG A 229 -50.44 -15.22 21.84
CA ARG A 229 -50.04 -14.36 20.71
C ARG A 229 -49.35 -15.20 19.64
N ARG A 230 -49.89 -15.16 18.43
CA ARG A 230 -49.28 -15.74 17.22
C ARG A 230 -47.93 -15.08 16.93
N ARG A 231 -47.00 -15.89 16.43
CA ARG A 231 -45.66 -15.49 15.96
C ARG A 231 -45.77 -14.47 14.82
N PRO A 232 -45.13 -13.28 14.89
CA PRO A 232 -45.04 -12.37 13.77
C PRO A 232 -44.00 -12.87 12.75
N THR A 233 -44.35 -12.80 11.48
CA THR A 233 -43.46 -12.98 10.34
C THR A 233 -42.43 -11.84 10.29
N LEU A 234 -41.16 -12.14 10.01
CA LEU A 234 -40.13 -11.13 9.77
C LEU A 234 -40.54 -10.22 8.59
N GLN A 235 -40.63 -8.91 8.84
CA GLN A 235 -40.60 -7.89 7.80
C GLN A 235 -39.30 -7.08 7.93
N ALA A 236 -38.78 -6.65 6.78
CA ALA A 236 -37.52 -5.93 6.63
C ALA A 236 -37.50 -4.57 7.35
N ALA A 237 -36.33 -4.19 7.85
CA ALA A 237 -36.08 -2.93 8.55
C ALA A 237 -36.14 -1.71 7.62
N PRO A 238 -36.60 -0.52 8.09
CA PRO A 238 -36.55 0.71 7.31
C PRO A 238 -35.15 1.32 7.27
N VAL A 239 -34.85 1.95 6.14
CA VAL A 239 -33.61 2.66 5.82
C VAL A 239 -33.46 3.90 6.69
N ARG A 240 -32.25 4.12 7.21
CA ARG A 240 -31.87 5.21 8.12
C ARG A 240 -31.78 6.53 7.35
N GLU A 241 -32.59 7.52 7.75
CA GLU A 241 -32.51 8.90 7.30
C GLU A 241 -31.17 9.55 7.69
N THR A 242 -30.60 10.28 6.74
CA THR A 242 -29.35 11.04 6.84
C THR A 242 -29.52 12.30 7.68
N PHE A 243 -28.69 12.45 8.71
CA PHE A 243 -28.51 13.69 9.47
C PHE A 243 -27.68 14.69 8.64
N ILE A 244 -28.23 15.86 8.32
CA ILE A 244 -27.51 17.01 7.75
C ILE A 244 -27.39 18.06 8.86
N PRO A 245 -26.19 18.55 9.22
CA PRO A 245 -26.02 19.57 10.25
C PRO A 245 -26.48 20.96 9.78
N GLU A 246 -26.96 21.77 10.72
CA GLU A 246 -27.80 22.97 10.55
C GLU A 246 -27.17 24.17 9.81
N ASN A 247 -25.98 24.03 9.23
CA ASN A 247 -25.26 25.11 8.54
C ASN A 247 -24.89 24.79 7.07
N ALA A 248 -25.58 23.84 6.43
CA ALA A 248 -25.35 23.54 5.01
C ALA A 248 -26.09 24.54 4.09
N ILE A 249 -25.34 25.28 3.27
CA ILE A 249 -25.88 26.22 2.27
C ILE A 249 -26.21 25.43 0.97
N PRO A 250 -27.46 25.43 0.47
CA PRO A 250 -27.82 24.71 -0.74
C PRO A 250 -27.41 25.47 -2.01
N VAL A 251 -26.73 24.78 -2.94
CA VAL A 251 -26.50 25.25 -4.31
C VAL A 251 -27.65 24.76 -5.20
N ALA A 252 -28.38 25.68 -5.83
CA ALA A 252 -29.49 25.37 -6.72
C ALA A 252 -29.00 24.89 -8.11
N PRO A 253 -29.53 23.80 -8.69
CA PRO A 253 -29.23 23.40 -10.05
C PRO A 253 -30.13 24.13 -11.06
N GLN A 254 -29.54 24.84 -12.02
CA GLN A 254 -30.27 25.46 -13.12
C GLN A 254 -30.38 24.52 -14.35
N GLY A 255 -31.60 24.02 -14.55
CA GLY A 255 -32.31 23.82 -15.83
C GLY A 255 -31.61 23.22 -17.05
N LEU A 256 -31.92 21.96 -17.35
CA LEU A 256 -31.88 21.40 -18.72
C LEU A 256 -33.32 21.27 -19.26
N ARG A 257 -33.54 21.70 -20.51
CA ARG A 257 -34.84 21.67 -21.22
C ARG A 257 -35.18 20.25 -21.74
N PRO A 258 -36.46 19.91 -21.97
CA PRO A 258 -36.89 18.57 -22.41
C PRO A 258 -36.77 18.38 -23.93
N ILE A 259 -36.45 17.14 -24.35
CA ILE A 259 -36.41 16.68 -25.74
C ILE A 259 -37.71 15.89 -26.04
N PRO A 260 -38.36 16.03 -27.22
CA PRO A 260 -39.60 15.32 -27.56
C PRO A 260 -39.39 13.82 -27.84
N GLN A 261 -40.43 13.02 -27.58
CA GLN A 261 -40.49 11.58 -27.78
C GLN A 261 -40.87 11.20 -29.23
N GLU A 262 -40.23 10.18 -29.79
CA GLU A 262 -40.70 9.44 -30.97
C GLU A 262 -40.36 7.93 -30.84
N PRO A 263 -41.00 7.02 -31.63
CA PRO A 263 -41.71 5.87 -31.09
C PRO A 263 -40.92 4.55 -31.16
N ALA A 264 -41.44 3.54 -30.44
CA ALA A 264 -40.85 2.23 -30.28
C ALA A 264 -40.78 1.43 -31.60
N PHE A 265 -39.57 0.98 -31.94
CA PHE A 265 -39.32 -0.04 -32.96
C PHE A 265 -39.08 -1.42 -32.30
N PRO A 266 -39.48 -2.52 -32.96
CA PRO A 266 -39.49 -3.85 -32.36
C PRO A 266 -38.08 -4.44 -32.25
N VAL A 267 -37.85 -5.18 -31.16
CA VAL A 267 -36.59 -5.85 -30.83
C VAL A 267 -36.34 -7.00 -31.80
N PRO A 268 -35.19 -7.07 -32.50
CA PRO A 268 -34.80 -8.26 -33.23
C PRO A 268 -34.04 -9.24 -32.32
N ASP A 269 -34.29 -10.52 -32.56
CA ASP A 269 -33.75 -11.68 -31.84
C ASP A 269 -32.21 -11.69 -31.72
N ALA A 270 -31.76 -12.19 -30.57
CA ALA A 270 -30.36 -12.39 -30.24
C ALA A 270 -29.65 -13.33 -31.25
N ARG A 271 -28.55 -12.85 -31.83
CA ARG A 271 -27.53 -13.69 -32.48
C ARG A 271 -26.16 -13.48 -31.81
N PRO A 272 -25.26 -14.49 -31.89
CA PRO A 272 -24.10 -14.59 -31.00
C PRO A 272 -23.02 -13.56 -31.33
N LEU A 273 -22.25 -13.21 -30.28
CA LEU A 273 -21.11 -12.29 -30.30
C LEU A 273 -20.09 -12.60 -31.41
N PRO A 274 -19.71 -11.62 -32.25
CA PRO A 274 -18.49 -11.71 -33.02
C PRO A 274 -17.30 -11.34 -32.14
N SER A 275 -16.27 -12.16 -32.24
CA SER A 275 -14.94 -11.95 -31.69
C SER A 275 -14.25 -10.76 -32.36
N GLY A 276 -13.54 -9.95 -31.56
CA GLY A 276 -12.56 -8.98 -32.06
C GLY A 276 -13.04 -7.53 -32.11
N GLY A 277 -12.67 -6.75 -31.09
CA GLY A 277 -12.73 -5.30 -31.09
C GLY A 277 -11.60 -4.73 -30.23
N ASN A 278 -10.66 -4.04 -30.87
CA ASN A 278 -9.49 -3.43 -30.23
C ASN A 278 -9.91 -2.34 -29.23
N PHE A 279 -9.81 -2.64 -27.94
CA PHE A 279 -9.76 -1.61 -26.90
C PHE A 279 -8.40 -0.90 -27.02
N ARG A 280 -8.42 0.38 -27.39
CA ARG A 280 -7.25 1.26 -27.24
C ARG A 280 -7.04 1.49 -25.74
N PRO A 281 -5.86 1.20 -25.17
CA PRO A 281 -5.56 1.64 -23.82
C PRO A 281 -5.41 3.17 -23.81
N ALA A 282 -6.04 3.81 -22.84
CA ALA A 282 -5.82 5.22 -22.54
C ALA A 282 -4.36 5.43 -22.06
N PRO A 283 -3.79 6.65 -22.20
CA PRO A 283 -2.53 7.00 -21.57
C PRO A 283 -2.61 6.76 -20.05
N ILE A 284 -1.49 6.34 -19.48
CA ILE A 284 -1.33 5.99 -18.07
C ILE A 284 -1.70 7.19 -17.19
N PRO A 285 -2.55 7.03 -16.15
CA PRO A 285 -2.75 8.06 -15.14
C PRO A 285 -1.41 8.43 -14.48
N GLY A 286 -0.93 9.65 -14.74
CA GLY A 286 0.29 10.19 -14.12
C GLY A 286 1.58 10.08 -14.92
N ALA A 287 1.57 9.49 -16.13
CA ALA A 287 2.73 9.58 -17.03
C ALA A 287 2.80 10.98 -17.63
N ILE A 288 3.95 11.66 -17.47
CA ILE A 288 4.18 12.98 -18.04
C ILE A 288 4.91 12.78 -19.38
N PRO A 289 4.28 13.10 -20.53
CA PRO A 289 5.01 13.11 -21.79
C PRO A 289 6.06 14.21 -21.76
N LEU A 290 7.30 13.86 -22.07
CA LEU A 290 8.35 14.85 -22.31
C LEU A 290 8.17 15.38 -23.74
N GLN A 291 8.01 16.71 -23.88
CA GLN A 291 7.99 17.38 -25.18
C GLN A 291 9.39 17.50 -25.78
#